data_AF-A0A9W6JUH8-F1
#
_entry.id   AF-A0A9W6JUH8-F1
#
_cell.length_a   1.000
_cell.length_b   1.000
_cell.length_c   1.000
_cell.angle_alpha   90.00
_cell.angle_beta   90.00
_cell.angle_gamma   90.00
#
_symmetry.space_group_name_H-M   'P 1'
#
loop_
_entity.id
_entity.type
_entity.pdbx_description
1 polymer ?
#
loop_
_entity_poly.entity_id
_entity_poly.type
_entity_poly.pdbx_seq_one_letter_code
_entity_poly.pdbx_strand_id
1 'polypeptide(L)'
;MRRYEQKQLNRFPMEGHAMRRLVRAAVLIAALAGSSLAVHAEPVFPNGGSVGMEVPGDMVPIPGAAGFEDRVAKAAILFVEVPHADFDTIVKSFEPDALQNKGVTIENRKQVTLADGGRGLILSGYQSVGAVAIKKWIMLAGGKSQTAVITVQFPEAASERYPDAAVEAALSSVVFRAPPSQEELLARLPFTFQSLEGFKVLRVLGNSAVLMTKGEVAAPQEGQPIFIAGVVPGEVGENERESLAKRAVASVPGVRDLRVERGGPLRIGGQPGIEIVANAVDLQTGKPVKVAQWLRFGRANYIRMVGVLPADDFARDFDSLRALRDGLELR
;
A
#
# COMPACT_ATOMS: atom_id res chain seq x y z
N MET A 1 -31.05 -112.12 -16.05
CA MET A 1 -31.28 -111.31 -17.28
C MET A 1 -31.68 -109.91 -16.85
N ARG A 2 -31.06 -108.83 -17.39
CA ARG A 2 -31.66 -107.84 -18.33
C ARG A 2 -33.02 -107.28 -17.86
N ARG A 3 -33.35 -105.99 -17.97
CA ARG A 3 -32.76 -104.66 -18.30
C ARG A 3 -33.99 -103.76 -18.61
N TYR A 4 -33.78 -102.47 -18.92
CA TYR A 4 -34.77 -101.47 -19.39
C TYR A 4 -35.66 -100.87 -18.27
N GLU A 5 -35.85 -99.54 -18.16
CA GLU A 5 -35.15 -98.41 -18.82
C GLU A 5 -35.34 -97.07 -18.03
N GLN A 6 -34.46 -96.07 -18.33
CA GLN A 6 -34.64 -94.59 -18.42
C GLN A 6 -35.83 -93.85 -17.73
N LYS A 7 -35.75 -92.57 -17.28
CA LYS A 7 -34.97 -91.37 -17.74
C LYS A 7 -35.09 -90.16 -16.76
N GLN A 8 -34.03 -89.33 -16.63
CA GLN A 8 -33.95 -87.84 -16.47
C GLN A 8 -34.84 -87.04 -15.44
N LEU A 9 -34.49 -85.84 -14.92
CA LEU A 9 -33.23 -85.14 -14.53
C LEU A 9 -33.57 -83.77 -13.82
N ASN A 10 -32.59 -83.17 -13.11
CA ASN A 10 -32.52 -81.79 -12.53
C ASN A 10 -33.28 -81.51 -11.20
N ARG A 11 -32.72 -80.81 -10.19
CA ARG A 11 -31.34 -80.25 -10.00
C ARG A 11 -31.02 -80.00 -8.50
N PHE A 12 -29.73 -80.12 -8.15
CA PHE A 12 -29.01 -79.67 -6.92
C PHE A 12 -27.79 -78.81 -7.41
N PRO A 13 -26.90 -78.13 -6.60
CA PRO A 13 -26.33 -78.46 -5.26
C PRO A 13 -26.42 -77.33 -4.18
N MET A 14 -26.32 -77.59 -2.85
CA MET A 14 -25.11 -77.67 -1.94
C MET A 14 -24.31 -76.33 -1.85
N GLU A 15 -23.62 -75.88 -0.78
CA GLU A 15 -23.50 -76.18 0.66
C GLU A 15 -22.77 -74.99 1.37
N GLY A 16 -22.50 -74.92 2.69
CA GLY A 16 -22.82 -75.79 3.84
C GLY A 16 -22.00 -75.53 5.13
N HIS A 17 -22.59 -75.86 6.28
CA HIS A 17 -21.98 -76.30 7.57
C HIS A 17 -21.20 -75.34 8.52
N ALA A 18 -21.14 -75.77 9.80
CA ALA A 18 -20.92 -74.97 11.00
C ALA A 18 -19.47 -74.97 11.59
N MET A 19 -19.29 -74.12 12.63
CA MET A 19 -18.33 -74.25 13.75
C MET A 19 -16.83 -73.91 13.53
N ARG A 20 -16.36 -72.77 14.10
CA ARG A 20 -15.33 -72.70 15.19
C ARG A 20 -14.79 -71.28 15.52
N ARG A 21 -14.91 -70.90 16.80
CA ARG A 21 -13.87 -70.30 17.70
C ARG A 21 -13.35 -68.84 17.52
N LEU A 22 -13.51 -68.10 18.62
CA LEU A 22 -12.52 -67.25 19.35
C LEU A 22 -11.99 -65.93 18.72
N VAL A 23 -12.15 -64.81 19.45
CA VAL A 23 -11.11 -63.97 20.13
C VAL A 23 -11.70 -62.57 20.47
N ARG A 24 -11.13 -61.91 21.49
CA ARG A 24 -11.52 -60.62 22.11
C ARG A 24 -10.97 -59.39 21.34
N ALA A 25 -11.33 -58.18 21.85
CA ALA A 25 -10.71 -56.87 21.60
C ALA A 25 -11.07 -56.19 20.25
N ALA A 26 -11.12 -54.86 20.12
CA ALA A 26 -11.16 -53.76 21.10
C ALA A 26 -11.72 -52.47 20.44
N VAL A 27 -12.01 -51.46 21.28
CA VAL A 27 -12.08 -50.00 21.01
C VAL A 27 -11.97 -49.53 19.56
N LEU A 28 -12.99 -48.82 19.08
CA LEU A 28 -12.79 -47.64 18.24
C LEU A 28 -13.97 -46.66 18.36
N ILE A 29 -13.84 -45.73 19.31
CA ILE A 29 -14.57 -44.47 19.28
C ILE A 29 -13.93 -43.65 18.16
N ALA A 30 -14.51 -43.70 16.96
CA ALA A 30 -14.10 -42.84 15.86
C ALA A 30 -14.62 -41.43 16.14
N ALA A 31 -13.74 -40.56 16.62
CA ALA A 31 -14.08 -39.18 16.93
C ALA A 31 -14.52 -38.43 15.66
N LEU A 32 -15.79 -38.04 15.61
CA LEU A 32 -16.23 -36.87 14.84
C LEU A 32 -15.72 -35.61 15.53
N ALA A 33 -14.39 -35.45 15.55
CA ALA A 33 -13.76 -34.18 15.83
C ALA A 33 -14.17 -33.24 14.71
N GLY A 34 -15.07 -32.31 15.01
CA GLY A 34 -15.48 -31.29 14.06
C GLY A 34 -14.24 -30.53 13.61
N SER A 35 -13.82 -30.76 12.37
CA SER A 35 -12.82 -29.91 11.71
C SER A 35 -13.46 -28.55 11.51
N SER A 36 -13.28 -27.66 12.49
CA SER A 36 -13.45 -26.24 12.27
C SER A 36 -12.48 -25.86 11.16
N LEU A 37 -13.00 -25.76 9.93
CA LEU A 37 -12.31 -25.05 8.88
C LEU A 37 -12.10 -23.64 9.42
N ALA A 38 -10.85 -23.32 9.76
CA ALA A 38 -10.50 -21.99 10.17
C ALA A 38 -10.81 -21.08 8.98
N VAL A 39 -11.88 -20.29 9.11
CA VAL A 39 -12.14 -19.17 8.21
C VAL A 39 -11.05 -18.15 8.54
N HIS A 40 -9.90 -18.30 7.86
CA HIS A 40 -8.87 -17.27 7.84
C HIS A 40 -9.54 -15.97 7.39
N ALA A 41 -9.29 -14.89 8.12
CA ALA A 41 -9.75 -13.59 7.68
C ALA A 41 -9.05 -13.24 6.37
N GLU A 42 -9.73 -12.59 5.43
CA GLU A 42 -9.05 -12.14 4.22
C GLU A 42 -8.10 -10.99 4.58
N PRO A 43 -6.82 -11.02 4.17
CA PRO A 43 -5.87 -9.96 4.52
C PRO A 43 -6.32 -8.58 4.02
N VAL A 44 -6.37 -7.62 4.93
CA VAL A 44 -6.80 -6.24 4.63
C VAL A 44 -5.57 -5.40 4.31
N PHE A 45 -5.62 -4.68 3.18
CA PHE A 45 -4.56 -3.81 2.68
C PHE A 45 -4.90 -2.33 2.97
N PRO A 46 -4.37 -1.73 4.05
CA PRO A 46 -4.78 -0.38 4.46
C PRO A 46 -4.33 0.67 3.45
N ASN A 47 -5.14 1.74 3.32
CA ASN A 47 -4.90 2.87 2.41
C ASN A 47 -4.60 2.50 0.94
N GLY A 48 -5.02 1.31 0.49
CA GLY A 48 -4.72 0.81 -0.85
C GLY A 48 -3.27 0.38 -1.07
N GLY A 49 -2.47 0.20 -0.01
CA GLY A 49 -1.08 -0.23 -0.05
C GLY A 49 -0.87 -1.63 -0.65
N SER A 50 0.38 -2.07 -0.69
CA SER A 50 0.78 -3.38 -1.24
C SER A 50 1.08 -4.43 -0.17
N VAL A 51 1.07 -4.03 1.10
CA VAL A 51 1.18 -4.92 2.27
C VAL A 51 -0.19 -5.03 2.96
N GLY A 52 -0.56 -6.24 3.36
CA GLY A 52 -1.80 -6.52 4.10
C GLY A 52 -1.59 -7.54 5.21
N MET A 53 -2.55 -7.67 6.10
CA MET A 53 -2.55 -8.65 7.20
C MET A 53 -3.98 -9.05 7.59
N GLU A 54 -4.13 -10.18 8.27
CA GLU A 54 -5.32 -10.47 9.08
C GLU A 54 -5.35 -9.52 10.27
N VAL A 55 -6.42 -8.72 10.38
CA VAL A 55 -6.52 -7.65 11.38
C VAL A 55 -6.97 -8.24 12.73
N PRO A 56 -6.26 -7.97 13.83
CA PRO A 56 -6.59 -8.55 15.13
C PRO A 56 -7.75 -7.80 15.80
N GLY A 57 -8.75 -8.55 16.29
CA GLY A 57 -9.89 -8.02 17.04
C GLY A 57 -10.71 -7.00 16.24
N ASP A 58 -11.28 -6.00 16.92
CA ASP A 58 -12.19 -5.02 16.31
C ASP A 58 -11.48 -3.79 15.71
N MET A 59 -10.19 -3.88 15.34
CA MET A 59 -9.49 -2.70 14.80
C MET A 59 -10.03 -2.30 13.42
N VAL A 60 -10.16 -0.98 13.19
CA VAL A 60 -10.70 -0.41 11.95
C VAL A 60 -9.65 0.39 11.17
N PRO A 61 -9.72 0.48 9.83
CA PRO A 61 -8.74 1.24 9.03
C PRO A 61 -8.71 2.73 9.40
N ILE A 62 -7.51 3.31 9.49
CA ILE A 62 -7.31 4.75 9.74
C ILE A 62 -7.53 5.52 8.44
N PRO A 63 -8.47 6.48 8.36
CA PRO A 63 -8.72 7.25 7.14
C PRO A 63 -7.47 8.03 6.68
N GLY A 64 -7.01 7.75 5.45
CA GLY A 64 -5.87 8.43 4.83
C GLY A 64 -4.47 8.00 5.30
N ALA A 65 -4.37 7.03 6.21
CA ALA A 65 -3.10 6.50 6.70
C ALA A 65 -3.02 4.97 6.49
N ALA A 66 -1.81 4.46 6.25
CA ALA A 66 -1.59 3.01 6.13
C ALA A 66 -1.56 2.37 7.53
N GLY A 67 -2.74 2.04 8.07
CA GLY A 67 -2.86 1.43 9.39
C GLY A 67 -4.29 1.15 9.84
N PHE A 68 -4.38 0.58 11.04
CA PHE A 68 -5.61 0.27 11.75
C PHE A 68 -5.56 0.86 13.17
N GLU A 69 -6.71 1.20 13.74
CA GLU A 69 -6.84 1.71 15.11
C GLU A 69 -7.99 1.04 15.88
N ASP A 70 -7.84 0.97 17.19
CA ASP A 70 -8.94 0.88 18.14
C ASP A 70 -8.83 2.06 19.10
N ARG A 71 -9.76 3.01 18.97
CA ARG A 71 -9.79 4.25 19.77
C ARG A 71 -10.20 4.03 21.23
N VAL A 72 -10.93 2.96 21.53
CA VAL A 72 -11.36 2.61 22.89
C VAL A 72 -10.16 2.03 23.66
N ALA A 73 -9.46 1.08 23.04
CA ALA A 73 -8.25 0.46 23.57
C ALA A 73 -7.00 1.36 23.49
N LYS A 74 -7.06 2.44 22.67
CA LYS A 74 -5.91 3.28 22.27
C LYS A 74 -4.80 2.46 21.61
N ALA A 75 -5.20 1.44 20.85
CA ALA A 75 -4.31 0.56 20.11
C ALA A 75 -4.19 1.01 18.65
N ALA A 76 -3.03 0.80 18.03
CA ALA A 76 -2.81 1.11 16.63
C ALA A 76 -1.83 0.11 15.98
N ILE A 77 -2.05 -0.13 14.69
CA ILE A 77 -1.12 -0.81 13.78
C ILE A 77 -0.79 0.17 12.65
N LEU A 78 0.49 0.44 12.43
CA LEU A 78 0.98 1.36 11.39
C LEU A 78 1.93 0.65 10.45
N PHE A 79 1.77 0.89 9.15
CA PHE A 79 2.55 0.30 8.08
C PHE A 79 3.44 1.36 7.42
N VAL A 80 4.71 1.00 7.19
CA VAL A 80 5.63 1.74 6.34
C VAL A 80 6.18 0.78 5.30
N GLU A 81 5.79 0.97 4.05
CA GLU A 81 6.37 0.26 2.90
C GLU A 81 7.63 1.02 2.48
N VAL A 82 8.79 0.34 2.43
CA VAL A 82 10.06 0.93 1.98
C VAL A 82 10.46 0.28 0.64
N PRO A 83 10.15 0.94 -0.50
CA PRO A 83 10.47 0.43 -1.83
C PRO A 83 11.97 0.18 -2.00
N HIS A 84 12.32 -0.92 -2.67
CA HIS A 84 13.69 -1.30 -3.05
C HIS A 84 14.70 -1.45 -1.90
N ALA A 85 14.29 -1.25 -0.65
CA ALA A 85 15.15 -1.43 0.50
C ALA A 85 15.41 -2.92 0.76
N ASP A 86 16.69 -3.27 0.77
CA ASP A 86 17.18 -4.56 1.21
C ASP A 86 16.77 -4.85 2.67
N PHE A 87 16.28 -6.07 2.90
CA PHE A 87 15.75 -6.51 4.18
C PHE A 87 16.82 -6.43 5.29
N ASP A 88 18.05 -6.87 5.03
CA ASP A 88 19.12 -6.90 6.03
C ASP A 88 19.61 -5.48 6.38
N THR A 89 19.52 -4.55 5.43
CA THR A 89 19.77 -3.12 5.63
C THR A 89 18.70 -2.47 6.52
N ILE A 90 17.43 -2.82 6.33
CA ILE A 90 16.36 -2.39 7.25
C ILE A 90 16.54 -3.02 8.63
N VAL A 91 16.82 -4.32 8.75
CA VAL A 91 17.06 -5.01 10.03
C VAL A 91 18.12 -4.30 10.88
N LYS A 92 19.23 -3.87 10.29
CA LYS A 92 20.28 -3.09 10.99
C LYS A 92 19.78 -1.80 11.63
N SER A 93 18.74 -1.17 11.07
CA SER A 93 18.13 0.06 11.60
C SER A 93 17.21 -0.17 12.81
N PHE A 94 16.94 -1.44 13.14
CA PHE A 94 16.10 -1.91 14.23
C PHE A 94 16.85 -2.86 15.19
N GLU A 95 18.18 -2.80 15.20
CA GLU A 95 18.98 -3.44 16.26
C GLU A 95 18.65 -2.82 17.63
N PRO A 96 18.73 -3.59 18.74
CA PRO A 96 18.29 -3.14 20.06
C PRO A 96 18.84 -1.77 20.49
N ASP A 97 20.13 -1.51 20.28
CA ASP A 97 20.76 -0.23 20.64
C ASP A 97 20.16 0.96 19.88
N ALA A 98 19.83 0.77 18.60
CA ALA A 98 19.20 1.80 17.76
C ALA A 98 17.75 2.09 18.15
N LEU A 99 17.07 1.13 18.78
CA LEU A 99 15.71 1.26 19.32
C LEU A 99 15.70 1.80 20.75
N GLN A 100 16.67 1.42 21.58
CA GLN A 100 16.85 1.94 22.93
C GLN A 100 17.16 3.45 22.90
N ASN A 101 17.94 3.91 21.92
CA ASN A 101 18.16 5.34 21.64
C ASN A 101 16.87 6.10 21.23
N LYS A 102 15.80 5.39 20.85
CA LYS A 102 14.46 5.94 20.56
C LYS A 102 13.47 5.71 21.72
N GLY A 103 13.96 5.27 22.89
CA GLY A 103 13.16 4.99 24.08
C GLY A 103 12.32 3.71 23.98
N VAL A 104 12.68 2.77 23.09
CA VAL A 104 12.02 1.47 22.95
C VAL A 104 12.95 0.39 23.48
N THR A 105 12.53 -0.31 24.53
CA THR A 105 13.25 -1.48 25.07
C THR A 105 12.69 -2.75 24.44
N ILE A 106 13.56 -3.58 23.88
CA ILE A 106 13.21 -4.84 23.22
C ILE A 106 13.48 -6.01 24.17
N GLU A 107 12.48 -6.87 24.33
CA GLU A 107 12.49 -8.03 25.22
C GLU A 107 12.59 -9.34 24.43
N ASN A 108 12.01 -9.40 23.23
CA ASN A 108 12.03 -10.58 22.37
C ASN A 108 12.35 -10.23 20.91
N ARG A 109 13.01 -11.18 20.22
CA ARG A 109 13.39 -11.11 18.81
C ARG A 109 13.23 -12.49 18.16
N LYS A 110 12.28 -12.61 17.25
CA LYS A 110 11.91 -13.87 16.59
C LYS A 110 11.96 -13.72 15.07
N GLN A 111 12.77 -14.56 14.41
CA GLN A 111 12.68 -14.71 12.95
C GLN A 111 11.44 -15.53 12.60
N VAL A 112 10.76 -15.15 11.52
CA VAL A 112 9.61 -15.86 10.96
C VAL A 112 9.74 -15.97 9.44
N THR A 113 9.05 -16.94 8.84
CA THR A 113 8.92 -17.07 7.39
C THR A 113 7.50 -16.70 6.99
N LEU A 114 7.35 -15.82 6.01
CA LEU A 114 6.06 -15.38 5.49
C LEU A 114 5.42 -16.47 4.62
N ALA A 115 4.12 -16.34 4.36
CA ALA A 115 3.36 -17.31 3.57
C ALA A 115 3.89 -17.50 2.13
N ASP A 116 4.54 -16.48 1.55
CA ASP A 116 5.17 -16.54 0.22
C ASP A 116 6.64 -17.01 0.23
N GLY A 117 7.15 -17.43 1.40
CA GLY A 117 8.55 -17.78 1.63
C GLY A 117 9.45 -16.57 1.95
N GLY A 118 8.91 -15.36 2.01
CA GLY A 118 9.64 -14.15 2.39
C GLY A 118 10.20 -14.20 3.81
N ARG A 119 11.24 -13.40 4.08
CA ARG A 119 11.88 -13.31 5.40
C ARG A 119 11.10 -12.37 6.31
N GLY A 120 10.99 -12.70 7.58
CA GLY A 120 10.36 -11.86 8.59
C GLY A 120 11.15 -11.79 9.90
N LEU A 121 11.04 -10.67 10.61
CA LEU A 121 11.60 -10.47 11.94
C LEU A 121 10.60 -9.73 12.82
N ILE A 122 10.08 -10.41 13.84
CA ILE A 122 9.25 -9.83 14.89
C ILE A 122 10.15 -9.42 16.07
N LEU A 123 10.02 -8.18 16.50
CA LEU A 123 10.57 -7.63 17.74
C LEU A 123 9.39 -7.28 18.65
N SER A 124 9.50 -7.55 19.95
CA SER A 124 8.53 -7.08 20.93
C SER A 124 9.20 -6.57 22.20
N GLY A 125 8.48 -5.69 22.90
CA GLY A 125 8.90 -5.07 24.15
C GLY A 125 8.00 -3.88 24.48
N TYR A 126 8.58 -2.81 25.03
CA TYR A 126 7.81 -1.67 25.51
C TYR A 126 8.49 -0.31 25.26
N GLN A 127 7.69 0.74 25.38
CA GLN A 127 8.10 2.13 25.39
C GLN A 127 7.37 2.87 26.53
N SER A 128 8.13 3.42 27.47
CA SER A 128 7.56 4.18 28.59
C SER A 128 7.29 5.63 28.17
N VAL A 129 6.03 6.06 28.31
CA VAL A 129 5.60 7.45 28.03
C VAL A 129 5.01 8.03 29.30
N GLY A 130 5.83 8.80 30.04
CA GLY A 130 5.48 9.22 31.39
C GLY A 130 5.32 8.01 32.31
N ALA A 131 4.15 7.87 32.94
CA ALA A 131 3.81 6.73 33.80
C ALA A 131 3.14 5.56 33.06
N VAL A 132 2.95 5.64 31.74
CA VAL A 132 2.25 4.60 30.95
C VAL A 132 3.26 3.75 30.20
N ALA A 133 3.24 2.44 30.44
CA ALA A 133 3.90 1.45 29.60
C ALA A 133 3.06 1.20 28.33
N ILE A 134 3.66 1.47 27.17
CA ILE A 134 3.09 1.12 25.86
C ILE A 134 3.79 -0.15 25.40
N LYS A 135 3.06 -1.27 25.30
CA LYS A 135 3.53 -2.47 24.61
C LYS A 135 3.74 -2.13 23.14
N LYS A 136 4.85 -2.60 22.58
CA LYS A 136 5.28 -2.29 21.21
C LYS A 136 5.81 -3.52 20.51
N TRP A 137 5.27 -3.79 19.34
CA TRP A 137 5.72 -4.84 18.44
C TRP A 137 6.15 -4.21 17.12
N ILE A 138 7.23 -4.72 16.54
CA ILE A 138 7.74 -4.29 15.23
C ILE A 138 7.98 -5.54 14.40
N MET A 139 7.26 -5.68 13.30
CA MET A 139 7.51 -6.70 12.29
C MET A 139 8.22 -6.05 11.10
N LEU A 140 9.39 -6.60 10.76
CA LEU A 140 10.05 -6.34 9.49
C LEU A 140 9.70 -7.50 8.55
N ALA A 141 9.09 -7.21 7.41
CA ALA A 141 8.71 -8.21 6.42
C ALA A 141 9.42 -7.93 5.08
N GLY A 142 10.16 -8.89 4.56
CA GLY A 142 10.88 -8.79 3.29
C GLY A 142 10.03 -9.30 2.13
N GLY A 143 9.57 -8.40 1.28
CA GLY A 143 8.88 -8.72 0.03
C GLY A 143 9.84 -8.70 -1.17
N LYS A 144 9.32 -9.05 -2.35
CA LYS A 144 10.14 -9.21 -3.58
C LYS A 144 10.80 -7.92 -4.09
N SER A 145 10.22 -6.76 -3.80
CA SER A 145 10.66 -5.45 -4.32
C SER A 145 10.71 -4.35 -3.26
N GLN A 146 10.54 -4.70 -1.98
CA GLN A 146 10.39 -3.76 -0.87
C GLN A 146 10.51 -4.48 0.47
N THR A 147 10.81 -3.73 1.52
CA THR A 147 10.68 -4.20 2.90
C THR A 147 9.60 -3.41 3.61
N ALA A 148 8.71 -4.09 4.33
CA ALA A 148 7.66 -3.47 5.13
C ALA A 148 8.07 -3.41 6.60
N VAL A 149 7.73 -2.31 7.27
CA VAL A 149 7.81 -2.14 8.72
C VAL A 149 6.39 -1.99 9.24
N ILE A 150 5.90 -2.97 10.01
CA ILE A 150 4.59 -2.93 10.66
C ILE A 150 4.83 -2.73 12.16
N THR A 151 4.34 -1.62 12.72
CA THR A 151 4.44 -1.31 14.14
C THR A 151 3.08 -1.46 14.80
N VAL A 152 2.95 -2.34 15.78
CA VAL A 152 1.79 -2.44 16.66
C VAL A 152 2.12 -1.76 17.98
N GLN A 153 1.21 -0.95 18.51
CA GLN A 153 1.39 -0.32 19.82
C GLN A 153 0.05 -0.17 20.56
N PHE A 154 0.06 -0.43 21.86
CA PHE A 154 -1.10 -0.30 22.75
C PHE A 154 -0.66 -0.14 24.21
N PRO A 155 -1.45 0.53 25.08
CA PRO A 155 -1.18 0.54 26.52
C PRO A 155 -1.22 -0.88 27.10
N GLU A 156 -0.37 -1.19 28.08
CA GLU A 156 -0.33 -2.50 28.73
C GLU A 156 -1.71 -2.97 29.23
N ALA A 157 -2.54 -2.05 29.74
CA ALA A 157 -3.92 -2.29 30.18
C ALA A 157 -4.87 -2.82 29.07
N ALA A 158 -4.50 -2.73 27.80
CA ALA A 158 -5.25 -3.32 26.69
C ALA A 158 -4.82 -4.76 26.35
N SER A 159 -3.89 -5.38 27.08
CA SER A 159 -3.36 -6.73 26.80
C SER A 159 -4.43 -7.84 26.84
N GLU A 160 -5.54 -7.67 27.57
CA GLU A 160 -6.65 -8.64 27.52
C GLU A 160 -7.40 -8.59 26.19
N ARG A 161 -7.50 -7.41 25.57
CA ARG A 161 -8.14 -7.18 24.27
C ARG A 161 -7.20 -7.47 23.10
N TYR A 162 -5.89 -7.29 23.31
CA TYR A 162 -4.83 -7.66 22.38
C TYR A 162 -3.78 -8.55 23.05
N PRO A 163 -4.09 -9.85 23.28
CA PRO A 163 -3.12 -10.79 23.81
C PRO A 163 -1.91 -10.93 22.89
N ASP A 164 -0.73 -11.10 23.47
CA ASP A 164 0.53 -11.16 22.72
C ASP A 164 0.52 -12.22 21.60
N ALA A 165 -0.12 -13.38 21.84
CA ALA A 165 -0.31 -14.43 20.84
C ALA A 165 -1.21 -14.01 19.65
N ALA A 166 -2.22 -13.17 19.87
CA ALA A 166 -3.08 -12.63 18.81
C ALA A 166 -2.33 -11.58 17.98
N VAL A 167 -1.51 -10.75 18.62
CA VAL A 167 -0.63 -9.78 17.95
C VAL A 167 0.43 -10.49 17.12
N GLU A 168 1.05 -11.54 17.66
CA GLU A 168 2.05 -12.35 16.94
C GLU A 168 1.44 -13.10 15.75
N ALA A 169 0.25 -13.68 15.91
CA ALA A 169 -0.49 -14.33 14.80
C ALA A 169 -0.82 -13.32 13.69
N ALA A 170 -1.33 -12.14 14.06
CA ALA A 170 -1.61 -11.07 13.11
C ALA A 170 -0.35 -10.62 12.36
N LEU A 171 0.78 -10.39 13.05
CA LEU A 171 2.06 -10.05 12.42
C LEU A 171 2.64 -11.17 11.55
N SER A 172 2.32 -12.43 11.86
CA SER A 172 2.72 -13.60 11.05
C SER A 172 1.85 -13.80 9.81
N SER A 173 0.64 -13.21 9.78
CA SER A 173 -0.29 -13.23 8.64
C SER A 173 0.05 -12.18 7.54
N VAL A 174 1.15 -11.44 7.70
CA VAL A 174 1.55 -10.39 6.75
C VAL A 174 1.79 -10.98 5.36
N VAL A 175 1.11 -10.42 4.36
CA VAL A 175 1.21 -10.80 2.95
C VAL A 175 1.53 -9.59 2.07
N PHE A 176 2.23 -9.87 0.98
CA PHE A 176 2.48 -8.91 -0.09
C PHE A 176 1.58 -9.19 -1.29
N ARG A 177 1.05 -8.13 -1.88
CA ARG A 177 0.57 -8.14 -3.28
C ARG A 177 1.52 -7.30 -4.14
N ALA A 178 1.42 -7.45 -5.46
CA ALA A 178 2.09 -6.51 -6.36
C ALA A 178 1.57 -5.08 -6.09
N PRO A 179 2.44 -4.05 -6.00
CA PRO A 179 1.98 -2.68 -6.02
C PRO A 179 1.25 -2.41 -7.36
N PRO A 180 0.24 -1.52 -7.38
CA PRO A 180 -0.47 -1.23 -8.61
C PRO A 180 0.47 -0.69 -9.68
N SER A 181 0.30 -1.15 -10.91
CA SER A 181 1.10 -0.69 -12.04
C SER A 181 0.89 0.80 -12.31
N GLN A 182 1.83 1.43 -13.04
CA GLN A 182 1.65 2.81 -13.46
C GLN A 182 0.36 3.02 -14.26
N GLU A 183 -0.01 2.05 -15.09
CA GLU A 183 -1.24 2.07 -15.89
C GLU A 183 -2.48 1.94 -15.00
N GLU A 184 -2.46 1.05 -13.99
CA GLU A 184 -3.54 0.90 -13.01
C GLU A 184 -3.71 2.13 -12.10
N LEU A 185 -2.62 2.83 -11.80
CA LEU A 185 -2.66 4.11 -11.08
C LEU A 185 -3.27 5.22 -11.94
N LEU A 186 -2.81 5.38 -13.18
CA LEU A 186 -3.38 6.35 -14.13
C LEU A 186 -4.84 6.03 -14.47
N ALA A 187 -5.22 4.75 -14.49
CA ALA A 187 -6.58 4.31 -14.74
C ALA A 187 -7.60 4.78 -13.70
N ARG A 188 -7.16 5.18 -12.49
CA ARG A 188 -8.02 5.71 -11.41
C ARG A 188 -8.33 7.20 -11.53
N LEU A 189 -7.68 7.92 -12.45
CA LEU A 189 -7.82 9.37 -12.60
C LEU A 189 -8.98 9.73 -13.54
N PRO A 190 -9.61 10.92 -13.35
CA PRO A 190 -10.61 11.46 -14.27
C PRO A 190 -9.99 12.10 -15.53
N PHE A 191 -8.74 11.74 -15.85
CA PHE A 191 -7.99 12.22 -17.00
C PHE A 191 -6.95 11.19 -17.45
N THR A 192 -6.44 11.35 -18.66
CA THR A 192 -5.35 10.56 -19.25
C THR A 192 -4.23 11.48 -19.74
N PHE A 193 -3.09 10.87 -20.09
CA PHE A 193 -2.04 11.50 -20.87
C PHE A 193 -1.85 10.74 -22.18
N GLN A 194 -1.64 11.44 -23.29
CA GLN A 194 -1.28 10.85 -24.58
C GLN A 194 0.16 10.26 -24.56
N SER A 195 1.07 10.93 -23.83
CA SER A 195 2.45 10.52 -23.59
C SER A 195 2.86 11.00 -22.19
N LEU A 196 3.79 10.29 -21.56
CA LEU A 196 4.34 10.68 -20.25
C LEU A 196 5.70 11.40 -20.36
N GLU A 197 6.27 11.57 -21.55
CA GLU A 197 7.50 12.38 -21.76
C GLU A 197 8.71 11.97 -20.89
N GLY A 198 8.80 10.67 -20.58
CA GLY A 198 9.81 10.09 -19.69
C GLY A 198 9.53 10.26 -18.20
N PHE A 199 8.45 10.95 -17.81
CA PHE A 199 7.98 10.97 -16.44
C PHE A 199 7.36 9.64 -16.04
N LYS A 200 7.54 9.30 -14.76
CA LYS A 200 7.02 8.12 -14.09
C LYS A 200 6.09 8.56 -12.97
N VAL A 201 4.99 7.85 -12.76
CA VAL A 201 4.07 8.12 -11.66
C VAL A 201 4.75 7.79 -10.34
N LEU A 202 4.87 8.81 -9.48
CA LEU A 202 5.37 8.66 -8.12
C LEU A 202 4.22 8.30 -7.19
N ARG A 203 3.06 8.96 -7.33
CA ARG A 203 1.83 8.62 -6.60
C ARG A 203 0.58 9.29 -7.20
N VAL A 204 -0.58 8.67 -6.96
CA VAL A 204 -1.90 9.29 -7.12
C VAL A 204 -2.31 9.96 -5.79
N LEU A 205 -2.99 11.10 -5.89
CA LEU A 205 -3.46 11.92 -4.78
C LEU A 205 -4.99 12.05 -4.88
N GLY A 206 -5.71 11.50 -3.89
CA GLY A 206 -7.16 11.66 -3.76
C GLY A 206 -7.99 11.21 -4.97
N ASN A 207 -7.48 10.29 -5.80
CA ASN A 207 -8.05 9.85 -7.09
C ASN A 207 -8.33 10.97 -8.11
N SER A 208 -7.86 12.20 -7.88
CA SER A 208 -8.15 13.38 -8.69
C SER A 208 -6.91 14.13 -9.17
N ALA A 209 -5.73 13.76 -8.65
CA ALA A 209 -4.45 14.30 -9.06
C ALA A 209 -3.35 13.22 -9.09
N VAL A 210 -2.27 13.50 -9.81
CA VAL A 210 -1.07 12.67 -9.91
C VAL A 210 0.17 13.52 -9.67
N LEU A 211 1.16 12.92 -9.01
CA LEU A 211 2.52 13.43 -8.85
C LEU A 211 3.46 12.50 -9.62
N MET A 212 4.29 13.07 -10.50
CA MET A 212 5.21 12.37 -11.37
C MET A 212 6.63 12.95 -11.28
N THR A 213 7.63 12.13 -11.58
CA THR A 213 9.05 12.54 -11.66
C THR A 213 9.70 11.98 -12.93
N LYS A 214 10.67 12.69 -13.52
CA LYS A 214 11.50 12.18 -14.63
C LYS A 214 12.67 11.29 -14.16
N GLY A 215 12.92 11.22 -12.85
CA GLY A 215 14.00 10.41 -12.26
C GLY A 215 13.57 9.01 -11.81
N GLU A 216 14.33 8.45 -10.87
CA GLU A 216 13.98 7.19 -10.22
C GLU A 216 12.90 7.40 -9.16
N VAL A 217 11.78 6.68 -9.28
CA VAL A 217 10.69 6.64 -8.28
C VAL A 217 11.11 5.87 -7.04
N ALA A 218 11.97 4.86 -7.22
CA ALA A 218 12.53 4.00 -6.19
C ALA A 218 13.32 4.78 -5.12
N ALA A 219 14.19 5.67 -5.61
CA ALA A 219 15.04 6.53 -4.82
C ALA A 219 14.96 7.96 -5.42
N PRO A 220 13.93 8.75 -5.05
CA PRO A 220 13.80 10.11 -5.53
C PRO A 220 15.02 10.94 -5.12
N GLN A 221 15.80 11.35 -6.12
CA GLN A 221 17.00 12.15 -5.95
C GLN A 221 16.62 13.63 -5.75
N GLU A 222 17.48 14.34 -5.03
CA GLU A 222 17.40 15.79 -4.85
C GLU A 222 17.35 16.53 -6.19
N GLY A 223 16.36 17.42 -6.35
CA GLY A 223 16.23 18.25 -7.56
C GLY A 223 15.74 17.52 -8.81
N GLN A 224 15.12 16.33 -8.71
CA GLN A 224 14.47 15.73 -9.88
C GLN A 224 13.35 16.64 -10.45
N PRO A 225 13.18 16.67 -11.79
CA PRO A 225 12.00 17.25 -12.43
C PRO A 225 10.69 16.67 -11.89
N ILE A 226 9.84 17.51 -11.29
CA ILE A 226 8.52 17.15 -10.78
C ILE A 226 7.43 17.69 -11.70
N PHE A 227 6.38 16.90 -11.92
CA PHE A 227 5.12 17.36 -12.50
C PHE A 227 3.93 16.88 -11.66
N ILE A 228 3.01 17.81 -11.37
CA ILE A 228 1.75 17.57 -10.66
C ILE A 228 0.63 17.98 -11.59
N ALA A 229 -0.36 17.11 -11.80
CA ALA A 229 -1.58 17.47 -12.51
C ALA A 229 -2.81 16.99 -11.73
N GLY A 230 -3.88 17.77 -11.71
CA GLY A 230 -5.12 17.38 -11.06
C GLY A 230 -6.33 18.19 -11.49
N VAL A 231 -7.50 17.56 -11.37
CA VAL A 231 -8.81 18.16 -11.68
C VAL A 231 -9.41 18.69 -10.39
N VAL A 232 -9.76 19.97 -10.38
CA VAL A 232 -10.42 20.63 -9.25
C VAL A 232 -11.88 20.93 -9.65
N PRO A 233 -12.89 20.41 -8.94
CA PRO A 233 -14.28 20.71 -9.23
C PRO A 233 -14.62 22.17 -8.89
N GLY A 234 -15.54 22.75 -9.65
CA GLY A 234 -15.97 24.14 -9.52
C GLY A 234 -15.82 24.92 -10.82
N GLU A 235 -16.85 25.71 -11.15
CA GLU A 235 -16.74 26.75 -12.18
C GLU A 235 -15.87 27.91 -11.67
N VAL A 236 -15.13 28.56 -12.57
CA VAL A 236 -14.33 29.75 -12.26
C VAL A 236 -14.70 30.86 -13.25
N GLY A 237 -15.32 31.92 -12.72
CA GLY A 237 -15.75 33.07 -13.50
C GLY A 237 -14.56 33.77 -14.17
N GLU A 238 -14.75 34.31 -15.37
CA GLU A 238 -13.63 34.79 -16.20
C GLU A 238 -12.75 35.83 -15.47
N ASN A 239 -13.39 36.78 -14.78
CA ASN A 239 -12.73 37.82 -13.98
C ASN A 239 -11.94 37.28 -12.76
N GLU A 240 -12.22 36.05 -12.32
CA GLU A 240 -11.59 35.44 -11.14
C GLU A 240 -10.31 34.66 -11.51
N ARG A 241 -10.21 34.19 -12.77
CA ARG A 241 -9.20 33.24 -13.25
C ARG A 241 -7.77 33.69 -12.98
N GLU A 242 -7.46 34.95 -13.24
CA GLU A 242 -6.11 35.51 -13.01
C GLU A 242 -5.78 35.59 -11.52
N SER A 243 -6.76 35.99 -10.69
CA SER A 243 -6.59 36.01 -9.23
C SER A 243 -6.37 34.60 -8.67
N LEU A 244 -7.08 33.60 -9.21
CA LEU A 244 -6.93 32.19 -8.84
C LEU A 244 -5.56 31.66 -9.26
N ALA A 245 -5.10 31.96 -10.48
CA ALA A 245 -3.76 31.55 -10.94
C ALA A 245 -2.65 32.11 -10.03
N LYS A 246 -2.73 33.40 -9.66
CA LYS A 246 -1.78 34.05 -8.74
C LYS A 246 -1.80 33.43 -7.33
N ARG A 247 -2.98 33.10 -6.78
CA ARG A 247 -3.07 32.39 -5.50
C ARG A 247 -2.52 30.96 -5.59
N ALA A 248 -2.86 30.23 -6.66
CA ALA A 248 -2.46 28.85 -6.86
C ALA A 248 -0.96 28.68 -7.09
N VAL A 249 -0.27 29.60 -7.78
CA VAL A 249 1.19 29.49 -7.98
C VAL A 249 1.95 29.73 -6.67
N ALA A 250 1.43 30.59 -5.79
CA ALA A 250 1.99 30.81 -4.45
C ALA A 250 1.81 29.60 -3.50
N SER A 251 0.90 28.67 -3.82
CA SER A 251 0.66 27.44 -3.05
C SER A 251 1.23 26.19 -3.73
N VAL A 252 2.39 26.31 -4.38
CA VAL A 252 3.14 25.15 -4.90
C VAL A 252 3.92 24.53 -3.74
N PRO A 253 3.73 23.23 -3.44
CA PRO A 253 4.45 22.57 -2.35
C PRO A 253 5.93 22.38 -2.70
N GLY A 254 6.79 22.34 -1.68
CA GLY A 254 8.22 22.06 -1.85
C GLY A 254 9.09 23.25 -2.27
N VAL A 255 8.54 24.45 -2.45
CA VAL A 255 9.31 25.64 -2.85
C VAL A 255 9.07 26.84 -1.92
N ARG A 256 10.03 27.78 -1.90
CA ARG A 256 9.96 29.08 -1.23
C ARG A 256 10.48 30.20 -2.14
N ASP A 257 10.39 31.45 -1.66
CA ASP A 257 10.95 32.64 -2.31
C ASP A 257 10.47 32.85 -3.77
N LEU A 258 9.23 32.45 -4.04
CA LEU A 258 8.66 32.43 -5.38
C LEU A 258 8.47 33.84 -5.96
N ARG A 259 9.05 34.09 -7.13
CA ARG A 259 9.00 35.35 -7.88
C ARG A 259 8.55 35.09 -9.31
N VAL A 260 7.38 35.60 -9.67
CA VAL A 260 6.85 35.50 -11.04
C VAL A 260 7.79 36.22 -12.01
N GLU A 261 8.22 35.48 -13.03
CA GLU A 261 9.05 35.99 -14.13
C GLU A 261 8.15 36.47 -15.28
N ARG A 262 7.14 35.67 -15.62
CA ARG A 262 6.19 35.93 -16.69
C ARG A 262 4.90 35.15 -16.46
N GLY A 263 3.79 35.63 -17.00
CA GLY A 263 2.52 34.91 -16.98
C GLY A 263 1.43 35.66 -17.72
N GLY A 264 0.34 34.97 -18.05
CA GLY A 264 -0.76 35.54 -18.82
C GLY A 264 -1.73 34.48 -19.36
N PRO A 265 -2.82 34.94 -20.02
CA PRO A 265 -3.79 34.06 -20.65
C PRO A 265 -3.20 33.35 -21.88
N LEU A 266 -3.62 32.11 -22.11
CA LEU A 266 -3.35 31.34 -23.32
C LEU A 266 -4.53 30.40 -23.64
N ARG A 267 -4.39 29.62 -24.70
CA ARG A 267 -5.24 28.45 -24.96
C ARG A 267 -4.44 27.17 -24.73
N ILE A 268 -5.07 26.19 -24.09
CA ILE A 268 -4.51 24.85 -23.83
C ILE A 268 -5.59 23.87 -24.31
N GLY A 269 -5.30 23.02 -25.29
CA GLY A 269 -6.34 22.17 -25.92
C GLY A 269 -7.56 22.95 -26.41
N GLY A 270 -7.37 24.19 -26.90
CA GLY A 270 -8.45 25.12 -27.28
C GLY A 270 -9.23 25.76 -26.11
N GLN A 271 -9.15 25.21 -24.90
CA GLN A 271 -9.79 25.76 -23.70
C GLN A 271 -9.05 27.01 -23.19
N PRO A 272 -9.75 27.98 -22.55
CA PRO A 272 -9.10 29.09 -21.87
C PRO A 272 -8.14 28.58 -20.80
N GLY A 273 -6.97 29.20 -20.68
CA GLY A 273 -6.02 28.88 -19.63
C GLY A 273 -5.17 30.07 -19.22
N ILE A 274 -4.41 29.90 -18.15
CA ILE A 274 -3.40 30.88 -17.69
C ILE A 274 -2.10 30.12 -17.38
N GLU A 275 -0.99 30.62 -17.92
CA GLU A 275 0.36 30.18 -17.61
C GLU A 275 0.99 31.18 -16.63
N ILE A 276 1.73 30.67 -15.63
CA ILE A 276 2.66 31.46 -14.82
C ILE A 276 3.98 30.70 -14.75
N VAL A 277 5.07 31.36 -15.10
CA VAL A 277 6.43 30.88 -14.86
C VAL A 277 7.08 31.78 -13.80
N ALA A 278 7.67 31.14 -12.80
CA ALA A 278 8.28 31.80 -11.66
C ALA A 278 9.62 31.16 -11.30
N ASN A 279 10.54 31.98 -10.79
CA ASN A 279 11.75 31.52 -10.14
C ASN A 279 11.45 31.25 -8.66
N ALA A 280 12.03 30.21 -8.08
CA ALA A 280 11.85 29.86 -6.68
C ALA A 280 13.09 29.13 -6.15
N VAL A 281 13.09 28.80 -4.86
CA VAL A 281 14.12 27.99 -4.21
C VAL A 281 13.47 26.70 -3.69
N ASP A 282 14.06 25.56 -3.99
CA ASP A 282 13.60 24.27 -3.48
C ASP A 282 13.82 24.17 -1.96
N LEU A 283 12.80 23.70 -1.22
CA LEU A 283 12.80 23.69 0.24
C LEU A 283 13.73 22.63 0.85
N GLN A 284 14.01 21.54 0.14
CA GLN A 284 14.82 20.45 0.66
C GLN A 284 16.32 20.72 0.45
N THR A 285 16.67 21.16 -0.75
CA THR A 285 18.04 21.31 -1.24
C THR A 285 18.58 22.74 -1.15
N GLY A 286 17.69 23.73 -1.03
CA GLY A 286 18.06 25.16 -1.12
C GLY A 286 18.52 25.61 -2.51
N LYS A 287 18.41 24.78 -3.55
CA LYS A 287 18.87 25.09 -4.91
C LYS A 287 17.84 25.91 -5.69
N PRO A 288 18.26 26.73 -6.67
CA PRO A 288 17.34 27.44 -7.56
C PRO A 288 16.52 26.49 -8.44
N VAL A 289 15.21 26.73 -8.49
CA VAL A 289 14.27 26.01 -9.34
C VAL A 289 13.39 26.97 -10.12
N LYS A 290 12.89 26.52 -11.27
CA LYS A 290 11.81 27.19 -11.99
C LYS A 290 10.51 26.42 -11.85
N VAL A 291 9.45 27.15 -11.52
CA VAL A 291 8.07 26.67 -11.42
C VAL A 291 7.32 27.12 -12.66
N ALA A 292 6.62 26.19 -13.31
CA ALA A 292 5.66 26.49 -14.37
C ALA A 292 4.29 25.96 -13.96
N GLN A 293 3.31 26.85 -13.81
CA GLN A 293 1.92 26.48 -13.55
C GLN A 293 1.05 26.79 -14.76
N TRP A 294 0.16 25.86 -15.08
CA TRP A 294 -0.97 26.07 -15.99
C TRP A 294 -2.28 25.79 -15.27
N LEU A 295 -3.24 26.72 -15.41
CA LEU A 295 -4.65 26.44 -15.18
C LEU A 295 -5.35 26.30 -16.53
N ARG A 296 -6.11 25.23 -16.75
CA ARG A 296 -6.98 25.02 -17.92
C ARG A 296 -8.43 24.99 -17.44
N PHE A 297 -9.26 25.92 -17.92
CA PHE A 297 -10.61 26.15 -17.41
C PHE A 297 -11.68 25.43 -18.24
N GLY A 298 -12.40 24.50 -17.60
CA GLY A 298 -13.60 23.87 -18.13
C GLY A 298 -14.88 24.60 -17.69
N ARG A 299 -16.03 23.94 -17.88
CA ARG A 299 -17.35 24.48 -17.46
C ARG A 299 -17.67 24.24 -15.99
N ALA A 300 -17.32 23.07 -15.45
CA ALA A 300 -17.65 22.64 -14.08
C ALA A 300 -16.41 22.25 -13.26
N ASN A 301 -15.22 22.47 -13.81
CA ASN A 301 -13.93 22.18 -13.21
C ASN A 301 -12.85 23.06 -13.84
N TYR A 302 -11.67 23.06 -13.22
CA TYR A 302 -10.43 23.44 -13.87
C TYR A 302 -9.34 22.41 -13.59
N ILE A 303 -8.39 22.29 -14.52
CA ILE A 303 -7.21 21.44 -14.36
C ILE A 303 -6.05 22.31 -13.93
N ARG A 304 -5.42 21.99 -12.80
CA ARG A 304 -4.16 22.59 -12.37
C ARG A 304 -3.02 21.66 -12.71
N MET A 305 -2.07 22.16 -13.49
CA MET A 305 -0.82 21.49 -13.82
C MET A 305 0.33 22.35 -13.29
N VAL A 306 1.31 21.74 -12.65
CA VAL A 306 2.49 22.40 -12.07
C VAL A 306 3.72 21.56 -12.37
N GLY A 307 4.69 22.12 -13.07
CA GLY A 307 6.04 21.58 -13.14
C GLY A 307 7.00 22.35 -12.24
N VAL A 308 7.95 21.64 -11.62
CA VAL A 308 9.09 22.21 -10.90
C VAL A 308 10.35 21.56 -11.46
N LEU A 309 11.26 22.38 -11.99
CA LEU A 309 12.51 21.95 -12.63
C LEU A 309 13.70 22.65 -11.97
N PRO A 310 14.90 22.02 -11.88
CA PRO A 310 16.14 22.76 -11.64
C PRO A 310 16.28 23.93 -12.61
N ALA A 311 16.76 25.08 -12.14
CA ALA A 311 16.88 26.27 -12.99
C ALA A 311 17.78 26.01 -14.22
N ASP A 312 18.86 25.26 -14.04
CA ASP A 312 19.84 24.94 -15.10
C ASP A 312 19.27 23.98 -16.16
N ASP A 313 18.37 23.07 -15.76
CA ASP A 313 17.72 22.09 -16.63
C ASP A 313 16.42 22.61 -17.27
N PHE A 314 15.93 23.79 -16.86
CA PHE A 314 14.62 24.31 -17.27
C PHE A 314 14.43 24.34 -18.79
N ALA A 315 15.43 24.81 -19.54
CA ALA A 315 15.35 24.88 -21.00
C ALA A 315 15.24 23.49 -21.68
N ARG A 316 15.79 22.43 -21.06
CA ARG A 316 15.73 21.06 -21.56
C ARG A 316 14.37 20.42 -21.31
N ASP A 317 13.88 20.51 -20.07
CA ASP A 317 12.72 19.72 -19.63
C ASP A 317 11.39 20.50 -19.67
N PHE A 318 11.40 21.83 -19.85
CA PHE A 318 10.16 22.61 -19.99
C PHE A 318 9.31 22.17 -21.19
N ASP A 319 9.94 21.68 -22.26
CA ASP A 319 9.21 21.18 -23.44
C ASP A 319 8.51 19.85 -23.17
N SER A 320 9.11 18.95 -22.39
CA SER A 320 8.42 17.77 -21.85
C SER A 320 7.23 18.16 -20.97
N LEU A 321 7.34 19.23 -20.16
CA LEU A 321 6.20 19.73 -19.38
C LEU A 321 5.06 20.30 -20.25
N ARG A 322 5.39 20.98 -21.35
CA ARG A 322 4.40 21.49 -22.31
C ARG A 322 3.70 20.35 -23.04
N ALA A 323 4.45 19.32 -23.46
CA ALA A 323 3.87 18.11 -24.05
C ALA A 323 2.96 17.34 -23.07
N LEU A 324 3.34 17.21 -21.80
CA LEU A 324 2.47 16.66 -20.74
C LEU A 324 1.18 17.47 -20.56
N ARG A 325 1.28 18.80 -20.54
CA ARG A 325 0.14 19.72 -20.43
C ARG A 325 -0.82 19.59 -21.60
N ASP A 326 -0.29 19.53 -22.82
CA ASP A 326 -1.06 19.51 -24.05
C ASP A 326 -1.64 18.12 -24.35
N GLY A 327 -0.96 17.05 -23.93
CA GLY A 327 -1.44 15.67 -24.01
C GLY A 327 -2.36 15.23 -22.88
N LEU A 328 -2.69 16.10 -21.91
CA LEU A 328 -3.61 15.78 -20.82
C LEU A 328 -5.07 15.95 -21.28
N GLU A 329 -5.86 14.89 -21.25
CA GLU A 329 -7.28 14.93 -21.63
C GLU A 329 -8.20 14.44 -20.50
N LEU A 330 -9.36 15.08 -20.33
CA LEU A 330 -10.38 14.62 -19.39
C LEU A 330 -11.06 13.35 -19.93
N ARG A 331 -11.54 12.51 -19.02
CA ARG A 331 -12.42 11.37 -19.33
C ARG A 331 -13.89 11.77 -19.27
#